data_AF-A0AAU0TLX9-F1
#
_entry.id   AF-A0AAU0TLX9-F1
#
_cell.length_a   1.000
_cell.length_b   1.000
_cell.length_c   1.000
_cell.angle_alpha   90.00
_cell.angle_beta   90.00
_cell.angle_gamma   90.00
#
_symmetry.space_group_name_H-M   'P 1'
#
loop_
_entity.id
_entity.type
_entity.pdbx_description
1 polymer ?
#
loop_
_entity_poly.entity_id
_entity_poly.type
_entity_poly.pdbx_seq_one_letter_code
_entity_poly.pdbx_strand_id
1 'polypeptide(L)'
;MSRRFKPHMFCDRANGVALSGGYGGEGVGASNLGGRTLADLILERDTELLRQPWVIAQGGFETLRALEREPCRWLGYNAIIRSFVHEDKTLANPTTAPWRRKLASGMAGFMEGFMQ
;
A
#
# COMPACT_ATOMS: atom_id res chain seq x y z
N MET A 1 -1.30 4.51 1.11
CA MET A 1 -2.33 3.58 1.63
C MET A 1 -1.71 2.20 1.88
N SER A 2 -2.03 1.55 3.00
CA SER A 2 -1.71 0.13 3.20
C SER A 2 -2.54 -0.70 2.22
N ARG A 3 -1.89 -1.52 1.38
CA ARG A 3 -2.58 -2.31 0.33
C ARG A 3 -3.68 -3.24 0.85
N ARG A 4 -3.62 -3.63 2.12
CA ARG A 4 -4.59 -4.55 2.72
C ARG A 4 -5.51 -3.89 3.75
N PHE A 5 -5.30 -2.61 4.08
CA PHE A 5 -6.06 -1.91 5.13
C PHE A 5 -6.16 -2.69 6.45
N LYS A 6 -5.15 -3.51 6.76
CA LYS A 6 -5.08 -4.30 7.99
C LYS A 6 -4.05 -3.69 8.93
N PRO A 7 -4.43 -3.28 10.15
CA PRO A 7 -3.47 -2.90 11.16
C PRO A 7 -2.58 -4.10 11.49
N HIS A 8 -1.30 -3.83 11.71
CA HIS A 8 -0.34 -4.85 12.13
C HIS A 8 0.72 -4.22 13.02
N MET A 9 1.05 -4.93 14.10
CA MET A 9 2.03 -4.54 15.09
C MET A 9 2.98 -5.71 15.32
N PHE A 10 4.28 -5.48 15.22
CA PHE A 10 5.29 -6.49 15.51
C PHE A 10 6.58 -5.85 16.01
N CYS A 11 7.40 -6.64 16.71
CA CYS A 11 8.70 -6.23 17.20
C CYS A 11 9.74 -7.24 16.69
N ASP A 12 10.56 -6.79 15.74
CA ASP A 12 11.71 -7.53 15.25
C ASP A 12 12.91 -7.28 16.16
N ARG A 13 13.09 -8.19 17.13
CA ARG A 13 14.16 -8.09 18.11
C ARG A 13 15.54 -8.38 17.54
N ALA A 14 15.63 -9.17 16.47
CA ALA A 14 16.90 -9.49 15.84
C ALA A 14 17.52 -8.24 15.20
N ASN A 15 16.68 -7.40 14.60
CA ASN A 15 17.08 -6.14 13.99
C ASN A 15 16.92 -4.91 14.92
N GLY A 16 16.31 -5.07 16.10
CA GLY A 16 16.06 -3.98 17.04
C GLY A 16 15.02 -2.96 16.54
N VAL A 17 14.07 -3.39 15.71
CA VAL A 17 13.07 -2.53 15.06
C VAL A 17 11.68 -2.99 15.42
N ALA A 18 10.79 -2.05 15.73
CA ALA A 18 9.39 -2.34 15.95
C ALA A 18 8.52 -1.52 15.00
N LEU A 19 7.42 -2.12 14.55
CA LEU A 19 6.53 -1.52 13.55
C LEU A 19 5.09 -1.53 14.05
N SER A 20 4.41 -0.42 13.81
CA SER A 20 2.97 -0.28 14.01
C SER A 20 2.43 0.55 12.87
N GLY A 21 1.49 -0.02 12.11
CA GLY A 21 1.00 0.62 10.90
C GLY A 21 -0.17 -0.09 10.26
N GLY A 22 -0.60 0.42 9.11
CA GLY A 22 -1.71 -0.17 8.36
C GLY A 22 -3.11 0.30 8.79
N TYR A 23 -3.21 1.40 9.55
CA TYR A 23 -4.46 1.89 10.17
C TYR A 23 -5.56 2.40 9.23
N GLY A 24 -5.35 2.38 7.91
CA GLY A 24 -6.44 2.47 6.95
C GLY A 24 -7.33 3.72 7.01
N GLY A 25 -6.80 4.88 7.41
CA GLY A 25 -7.55 6.15 7.46
C GLY A 25 -7.95 6.60 8.87
N GLU A 26 -7.93 5.71 9.86
CA GLU A 26 -8.16 6.02 11.27
C GLU A 26 -6.83 6.21 12.00
N GLY A 27 -6.30 7.44 12.00
CA GLY A 27 -4.94 7.71 12.47
C GLY A 27 -4.80 7.78 14.00
N VAL A 28 -5.61 8.61 14.66
CA VAL A 28 -5.37 9.02 16.05
C VAL A 28 -5.64 7.87 17.04
N GLY A 29 -6.83 7.26 16.96
CA GLY A 29 -7.20 6.16 17.85
C GLY A 29 -6.32 4.93 17.64
N ALA A 30 -6.05 4.57 16.38
CA ALA A 30 -5.24 3.41 16.05
C ALA A 30 -3.77 3.59 16.44
N SER A 31 -3.21 4.80 16.30
CA SER A 31 -1.82 5.08 16.72
C SER A 31 -1.67 5.03 18.24
N ASN A 32 -2.67 5.50 19.01
CA ASN A 32 -2.67 5.38 20.47
C ASN A 32 -2.71 3.90 20.90
N LEU A 33 -3.65 3.12 20.36
CA LEU A 33 -3.75 1.68 20.64
C LEU A 33 -2.44 0.98 20.23
N GLY A 34 -1.96 1.26 19.01
CA GLY A 34 -0.75 0.68 18.47
C GLY A 34 0.52 1.02 19.25
N GLY A 35 0.62 2.23 19.82
CA GLY A 35 1.72 2.62 20.69
C GLY A 35 1.73 1.87 22.01
N ARG A 36 0.55 1.68 22.63
CA ARG A 36 0.42 0.88 23.86
C ARG A 36 0.75 -0.58 23.63
N THR A 37 0.23 -1.16 22.53
CA THR A 37 0.57 -2.52 22.11
C THR A 37 2.07 -2.68 21.84
N LEU A 38 2.71 -1.70 21.17
CA LEU A 38 4.16 -1.71 20.93
C LEU A 38 4.95 -1.66 22.24
N ALA A 39 4.55 -0.82 23.19
CA ALA A 39 5.21 -0.73 24.48
C ALA A 39 5.16 -2.07 25.23
N ASP A 40 4.01 -2.75 25.23
CA ASP A 40 3.86 -4.07 25.84
C ASP A 40 4.67 -5.14 25.09
N LEU A 41 4.76 -5.08 23.74
CA LEU A 41 5.59 -5.97 22.93
C LEU A 41 7.09 -5.81 23.23
N ILE A 42 7.55 -4.58 23.35
CA ILE A 42 8.96 -4.25 23.63
C ILE A 42 9.33 -4.64 25.06
N LEU A 43 8.44 -4.39 26.02
CA LEU A 43 8.66 -4.67 27.45
C LEU A 43 8.31 -6.11 27.85
N GLU A 44 7.91 -6.95 26.90
CA GLU A 44 7.58 -8.37 27.10
C GLU A 44 6.48 -8.61 28.13
N ARG A 45 5.49 -7.71 28.18
CA ARG A 45 4.39 -7.80 29.14
C ARG A 45 3.27 -8.67 28.57
N ASP A 46 2.84 -9.71 29.29
CA ASP A 46 1.63 -10.45 28.91
C ASP A 46 0.39 -9.62 29.25
N THR A 47 -0.18 -8.97 28.23
CA THR A 47 -1.41 -8.17 28.35
C THR A 47 -2.42 -8.58 27.28
N GLU A 48 -3.69 -8.27 27.53
CA GLU A 48 -4.78 -8.48 26.55
C GLU A 48 -4.53 -7.75 25.22
N LEU A 49 -3.71 -6.70 25.21
CA LEU A 49 -3.32 -5.98 23.99
C LEU A 49 -2.45 -6.84 23.07
N LEU A 50 -1.67 -7.78 23.61
CA LEU A 50 -0.82 -8.68 22.82
C LEU A 50 -1.59 -9.86 22.21
N ARG A 51 -2.78 -10.16 22.74
CA ARG A 51 -3.64 -11.26 22.26
C ARG A 51 -4.52 -10.86 21.08
N GLN A 52 -4.43 -9.61 20.65
CA GLN A 52 -5.25 -9.07 19.59
C GLN A 52 -4.82 -9.59 18.21
N PRO A 53 -5.76 -9.76 17.26
CA PRO A 53 -5.49 -10.42 15.97
C PRO A 53 -4.57 -9.63 15.02
N TRP A 54 -4.32 -8.36 15.31
CA TRP A 54 -3.37 -7.51 14.56
C TRP A 54 -1.94 -7.56 15.13
N VAL A 55 -1.72 -8.27 16.25
CA VAL A 55 -0.40 -8.45 16.83
C VAL A 55 0.27 -9.69 16.25
N ILE A 56 1.46 -9.50 15.71
CA ILE A 56 2.31 -10.60 15.23
C ILE A 56 3.35 -10.83 16.31
N ALA A 57 3.11 -11.84 17.16
CA ALA A 57 3.96 -12.14 18.30
C ALA A 57 5.33 -12.72 17.91
N GLN A 58 5.38 -13.42 16.76
CA GLN A 58 6.58 -14.08 16.24
C GLN A 58 6.67 -13.80 14.74
N GLY A 59 7.72 -13.09 14.34
CA GLY A 59 7.94 -12.69 12.95
C GLY A 59 8.44 -11.25 12.86
N GLY A 60 9.27 -10.99 11.86
CA GLY A 60 9.79 -9.68 11.52
C GLY A 60 9.24 -9.16 10.21
N PHE A 61 10.09 -8.48 9.47
CA PHE A 61 9.77 -7.95 8.15
C PHE A 61 9.36 -9.04 7.14
N GLU A 62 9.70 -10.32 7.34
CA GLU A 62 9.24 -11.42 6.48
C GLU A 62 7.72 -11.60 6.49
N THR A 63 7.04 -11.16 7.55
CA THR A 63 5.57 -11.21 7.64
C THR A 63 4.93 -10.17 6.73
N LEU A 64 5.68 -9.12 6.37
CA LEU A 64 5.24 -8.12 5.41
C LEU A 64 5.44 -8.66 4.01
N ARG A 65 4.42 -8.51 3.17
CA ARG A 65 4.55 -8.83 1.75
C ARG A 65 5.66 -7.96 1.18
N ALA A 66 6.65 -8.61 0.56
CA ALA A 66 7.73 -7.94 -0.14
C ALA A 66 7.13 -6.91 -1.13
N LEU A 67 7.63 -5.69 -1.06
CA LEU A 67 7.34 -4.68 -2.06
C LEU A 67 7.85 -5.18 -3.42
N GLU A 68 7.14 -4.89 -4.50
CA GLU A 68 7.66 -5.16 -5.83
C GLU A 68 9.04 -4.48 -5.96
N ARG A 69 10.03 -5.23 -6.49
CA ARG A 69 11.39 -4.70 -6.64
C ARG A 69 11.38 -3.44 -7.50
N GLU A 70 12.13 -2.42 -7.08
CA GLU A 70 12.46 -1.29 -7.95
C GLU A 70 13.39 -1.78 -9.08
N PRO A 71 13.19 -1.38 -10.35
CA PRO A 71 12.35 -0.25 -10.81
C PRO A 71 10.95 -0.65 -11.32
N CYS A 72 10.54 -1.92 -11.24
CA CYS A 72 9.28 -2.39 -11.82
C CYS A 72 8.06 -1.65 -11.28
N ARG A 73 8.06 -1.35 -9.98
CA ARG A 73 7.01 -0.58 -9.32
C ARG A 73 6.91 0.84 -9.86
N TRP A 74 8.04 1.53 -9.95
CA TRP A 74 8.12 2.86 -10.56
C TRP A 74 7.65 2.85 -12.02
N LEU A 75 8.09 1.88 -12.81
CA LEU A 75 7.68 1.74 -14.22
C LEU A 75 6.18 1.53 -14.36
N GLY A 76 5.59 0.63 -13.58
CA GLY A 76 4.15 0.37 -13.62
C GLY A 76 3.33 1.61 -13.27
N TYR A 77 3.67 2.30 -12.18
CA TYR A 77 3.01 3.53 -11.79
C TYR A 77 3.11 4.62 -12.87
N ASN A 78 4.31 4.84 -13.41
CA ASN A 78 4.51 5.84 -14.46
C ASN A 78 3.79 5.48 -15.77
N ALA A 79 3.73 4.20 -16.13
CA ALA A 79 3.02 3.74 -17.31
C ALA A 79 1.52 4.02 -17.22
N ILE A 80 0.89 3.70 -16.07
CA ILE A 80 -0.52 3.97 -15.82
C ILE A 80 -0.81 5.47 -15.90
N ILE A 81 -0.06 6.30 -15.15
CA ILE A 81 -0.26 7.76 -15.16
C ILE A 81 -0.05 8.35 -16.55
N ARG A 82 1.00 7.94 -17.27
CA ARG A 82 1.26 8.42 -18.64
C ARG A 82 0.18 8.00 -19.62
N SER A 83 -0.44 6.83 -19.44
CA SER A 83 -1.57 6.38 -20.26
C SER A 83 -2.75 7.33 -20.13
N PHE A 84 -3.17 7.67 -18.90
CA PHE A 84 -4.26 8.61 -18.68
C PHE A 84 -3.96 10.02 -19.18
N VAL A 85 -2.75 10.52 -18.94
CA VAL A 85 -2.32 11.83 -19.47
C VAL A 85 -2.31 11.83 -21.00
N HIS A 86 -1.95 10.71 -21.63
CA HIS A 86 -1.97 10.59 -23.09
C HIS A 86 -3.40 10.55 -23.64
N GLU A 87 -4.30 9.80 -23.00
CA GLU A 87 -5.71 9.76 -23.35
C GLU A 87 -6.34 11.15 -23.27
N ASP A 88 -6.17 11.84 -22.15
CA ASP A 88 -6.74 13.17 -21.92
C ASP A 88 -6.28 14.17 -23.00
N LYS A 89 -4.98 14.20 -23.33
CA LYS A 89 -4.45 15.03 -24.42
C LYS A 89 -5.03 14.68 -25.79
N THR A 90 -5.24 13.39 -26.04
CA THR A 90 -5.72 12.88 -27.34
C THR A 90 -7.21 13.17 -27.54
N LEU A 91 -7.99 13.08 -26.47
CA LEU A 91 -9.42 13.38 -26.45
C LEU A 91 -9.71 14.89 -26.40
N ALA A 92 -8.86 15.68 -25.72
CA ALA A 92 -9.01 17.14 -25.65
C ALA A 92 -8.85 17.85 -27.00
N ASN A 93 -8.12 17.26 -27.96
CA ASN A 93 -7.97 17.83 -29.30
C ASN A 93 -9.13 17.37 -30.23
N PRO A 94 -10.00 18.29 -30.71
CA PRO A 94 -11.13 17.95 -31.57
C PRO A 94 -10.74 17.38 -32.95
N THR A 95 -9.54 17.67 -33.43
CA THR A 95 -9.03 17.29 -34.76
C THR A 95 -8.36 15.91 -34.80
N THR A 96 -8.21 15.25 -33.65
CA THR A 96 -7.57 13.94 -33.56
C THR A 96 -8.36 12.87 -34.33
N ALA A 97 -7.67 12.11 -35.19
CA ALA A 97 -8.26 11.04 -35.97
C ALA A 97 -8.98 9.99 -35.09
N PRO A 98 -10.16 9.48 -35.50
CA PRO A 98 -10.97 8.56 -34.69
C PRO A 98 -10.23 7.28 -34.24
N TRP A 99 -9.32 6.77 -35.07
CA TRP A 99 -8.53 5.58 -34.74
C TRP A 99 -7.52 5.82 -33.61
N ARG A 100 -6.94 7.02 -33.51
CA ARG A 100 -6.03 7.39 -32.42
C ARG A 100 -6.76 7.52 -31.09
N ARG A 101 -7.98 8.06 -31.11
CA ARG A 101 -8.84 8.11 -29.92
C ARG A 101 -9.20 6.70 -29.43
N LYS A 102 -9.58 5.81 -30.34
CA LYS A 102 -9.93 4.42 -30.01
C LYS A 102 -8.73 3.64 -29.42
N LEU A 103 -7.52 3.87 -29.91
CA LEU A 103 -6.31 3.30 -29.32
C LEU A 103 -6.00 3.87 -27.93
N ALA A 104 -6.08 5.19 -27.76
CA ALA A 104 -5.81 5.82 -26.46
C ALA A 104 -6.77 5.34 -25.37
N SER A 105 -8.07 5.26 -25.67
CA SER A 105 -9.06 4.73 -24.73
C SER A 105 -8.94 3.22 -24.52
N GLY A 106 -8.52 2.46 -25.53
CA GLY A 106 -8.21 1.03 -25.34
C GLY A 106 -7.01 0.81 -24.39
N MET A 107 -5.97 1.63 -24.52
CA MET A 107 -4.81 1.58 -23.61
C MET A 107 -5.16 2.02 -22.19
N ALA A 108 -5.97 3.08 -22.05
CA ALA A 108 -6.43 3.53 -20.75
C ALA A 108 -7.31 2.48 -20.06
N GLY A 109 -8.26 1.86 -20.76
CA GLY A 109 -9.08 0.78 -20.21
C GLY A 109 -8.27 -0.46 -19.82
N PHE A 110 -7.25 -0.82 -20.60
CA PHE A 110 -6.34 -1.90 -20.21
C PHE A 110 -5.54 -1.55 -18.94
N MET A 111 -5.06 -0.32 -18.82
CA MET A 111 -4.33 0.17 -17.63
C MET A 111 -5.24 0.33 -16.40
N GLU A 112 -6.51 0.69 -16.59
CA GLU A 112 -7.53 0.73 -15.54
C GLU A 112 -7.77 -0.66 -14.93
N GLY A 113 -7.71 -1.71 -15.75
CA GLY A 113 -7.76 -3.10 -15.29
C GLY A 113 -6.63 -3.50 -14.33
N PHE A 114 -5.49 -2.78 -14.32
CA PHE A 114 -4.41 -3.00 -13.35
C PHE A 114 -4.61 -2.29 -12.01
N MET A 115 -5.62 -1.42 -11.89
CA MET A 115 -5.91 -0.69 -10.65
C MET A 115 -7.01 -1.33 -9.80
N GLN A 116 -7.74 -2.31 -10.34
CA GLN A 116 -8.70 -3.15 -9.59
C GLN A 116 -7.97 -4.25 -8.80
#